data_AF-A0AA42IGN7-F1
#
_entry.id   AF-A0AA42IGN7-F1
#
_cell.length_a   1.000
_cell.length_b   1.000
_cell.length_c   1.000
_cell.angle_alpha   90.00
_cell.angle_beta   90.00
_cell.angle_gamma   90.00
#
_symmetry.space_group_name_H-M   'P 1'
#
loop_
_entity.id
_entity.type
_entity.pdbx_description
1 polymer ?
#
loop_
_entity_poly.entity_id
_entity_poly.type
_entity_poly.pdbx_seq_one_letter_code
_entity_poly.pdbx_strand_id
1 'polypeptide(L)'
;MSFCVACGHQTEAKIPLGDHKSRLVCTHCGNIHYENPKVICGALALWDDKVLLCRRAIEPRYGLWTLPAGYMELFETMEQGAARETREEAEAEVEIEQLYCMYNIPRIGQIYVLFKALLKQGQFGAGEESIECRLFEEHEIPWKELAFPSVEQTLRHYFADRKSGQFPAHLETLGTRLDHTG
;
A
#
# COMPACT_ATOMS: atom_id res chain seq x y z
N MET A 1 2.08 0.06 23.20
CA MET A 1 1.81 -1.13 24.05
C MET A 1 2.05 -0.75 25.50
N SER A 2 1.19 -1.16 26.43
CA SER A 2 1.40 -0.88 27.86
C SER A 2 2.27 -1.95 28.57
N PHE A 3 2.50 -3.09 27.90
CA PHE A 3 3.20 -4.25 28.44
C PHE A 3 4.23 -4.80 27.44
N CYS A 4 5.29 -5.39 27.97
CA CYS A 4 6.43 -5.92 27.24
C CYS A 4 6.10 -7.29 26.64
N VAL A 5 6.24 -7.44 25.32
CA VAL A 5 6.01 -8.74 24.64
C VAL A 5 7.00 -9.83 25.05
N ALA A 6 8.16 -9.48 25.63
CA ALA A 6 9.17 -10.46 26.04
C ALA A 6 8.93 -11.03 27.44
N CYS A 7 8.33 -10.27 28.37
CA CYS A 7 8.22 -10.68 29.78
C CYS A 7 6.91 -10.29 30.49
N GLY A 8 5.96 -9.67 29.79
CA GLY A 8 4.63 -9.31 30.32
C GLY A 8 4.58 -8.11 31.27
N HIS A 9 5.72 -7.53 31.65
CA HIS A 9 5.77 -6.38 32.57
C HIS A 9 5.50 -5.04 31.86
N GLN A 10 5.20 -3.99 32.63
CA GLN A 10 4.91 -2.67 32.06
C GLN A 10 6.08 -2.08 31.26
N THR A 11 5.73 -1.26 30.26
CA THR A 11 6.66 -0.45 29.49
C THR A 11 6.44 1.03 29.76
N GLU A 12 7.51 1.81 29.75
CA GLU A 12 7.47 3.26 29.86
C GLU A 12 8.08 3.93 28.62
N ALA A 13 7.56 5.11 28.25
CA ALA A 13 8.16 5.92 27.21
C ALA A 13 9.36 6.69 27.78
N LYS A 14 10.57 6.38 27.32
CA LYS A 14 11.79 7.12 27.69
C LYS A 14 12.78 7.17 26.53
N ILE A 15 13.79 8.03 26.64
CA ILE A 15 14.92 8.07 25.71
C ILE A 15 16.02 7.14 26.24
N PRO A 16 16.32 6.00 25.58
CA PRO A 16 17.41 5.14 26.00
C PRO A 16 18.77 5.85 25.97
N LEU A 17 19.73 5.38 26.78
CA LEU A 17 21.10 5.91 26.76
C LEU A 17 21.70 5.77 25.35
N GLY A 18 22.14 6.88 24.77
CA GLY A 18 22.70 6.91 23.42
C GLY A 18 21.67 7.04 22.29
N ASP A 19 20.37 7.14 22.59
CA ASP A 19 19.31 7.48 21.62
C ASP A 19 18.89 8.96 21.76
N HIS A 20 18.16 9.47 20.79
CA HIS A 20 17.57 10.82 20.75
C HIS A 20 16.04 10.77 20.60
N LYS A 21 15.45 9.59 20.44
CA LYS A 21 14.00 9.40 20.31
C LYS A 21 13.41 8.70 21.53
N SER A 22 12.19 9.08 21.88
CA SER A 22 11.40 8.36 22.87
C SER A 22 11.03 6.98 22.33
N ARG A 23 11.26 5.95 23.14
CA ARG A 23 10.95 4.54 22.86
C ARG A 23 10.17 3.95 24.01
N LEU A 24 9.36 2.93 23.73
CA LEU A 24 8.78 2.10 24.78
C LEU A 24 9.84 1.13 25.29
N VAL A 25 10.21 1.24 26.56
CA VAL A 25 11.23 0.40 27.20
C VAL A 25 10.59 -0.33 28.37
N CYS A 26 10.82 -1.64 28.48
CA CYS A 26 10.35 -2.43 29.61
C CYS A 26 11.02 -2.00 30.91
N THR A 27 10.23 -1.77 31.97
CA THR A 27 10.74 -1.38 33.30
C THR A 27 11.40 -2.54 34.06
N HIS A 28 11.20 -3.79 33.61
CA HIS A 28 11.73 -5.00 34.27
C HIS A 28 12.97 -5.56 33.57
N CYS A 29 12.86 -5.95 32.28
CA CYS A 29 13.96 -6.61 31.56
C CYS A 29 14.78 -5.66 30.69
N GLY A 30 14.42 -4.37 30.60
CA GLY A 30 15.13 -3.38 29.79
C GLY A 30 14.93 -3.51 28.27
N ASN A 31 14.09 -4.45 27.81
CA ASN A 31 13.82 -4.63 26.37
C ASN A 31 13.24 -3.35 25.75
N ILE A 32 13.79 -2.95 24.61
CA ILE A 32 13.34 -1.78 23.84
C ILE A 32 12.37 -2.26 22.75
N HIS A 33 11.18 -1.69 22.72
CA HIS A 33 10.16 -1.97 21.70
C HIS A 33 10.26 -0.93 20.58
N TYR A 34 10.91 -1.31 19.48
CA TYR A 34 11.01 -0.48 18.29
C TYR A 34 9.71 -0.52 17.50
N GLU A 35 9.24 0.65 17.10
CA GLU A 35 8.19 0.80 16.09
C GLU A 35 8.87 1.04 14.75
N ASN A 36 8.57 0.17 13.78
CA ASN A 36 9.15 0.21 12.45
C ASN A 36 8.07 0.61 11.43
N PRO A 37 8.45 1.27 10.32
CA PRO A 37 7.54 1.50 9.22
C PRO A 37 6.99 0.18 8.66
N LYS A 38 5.76 0.21 8.16
CA LYS A 38 5.12 -0.92 7.47
C LYS A 38 5.21 -0.74 5.96
N VAL A 39 5.40 -1.83 5.24
CA VAL A 39 5.40 -1.84 3.77
C VAL A 39 4.02 -2.24 3.28
N ILE A 40 3.48 -1.48 2.33
CA ILE A 40 2.26 -1.80 1.58
C ILE A 40 2.69 -2.21 0.18
N CYS A 41 2.34 -3.41 -0.25
CA CYS A 41 2.64 -3.94 -1.57
C CYS A 41 1.35 -3.98 -2.40
N GLY A 42 1.41 -3.53 -3.66
CA GLY A 42 0.24 -3.52 -4.52
C GLY A 42 0.58 -3.49 -6.01
N ALA A 43 -0.44 -3.54 -6.84
CA ALA A 43 -0.28 -3.61 -8.29
C ALA A 43 -1.14 -2.59 -9.03
N LEU A 44 -0.51 -1.89 -9.97
CA LEU A 44 -1.17 -1.29 -11.12
C LEU A 44 -1.39 -2.39 -12.17
N ALA A 45 -2.49 -3.13 -12.03
CA ALA A 45 -2.84 -4.23 -12.92
C ALA A 45 -3.53 -3.71 -14.18
N LEU A 46 -2.96 -4.08 -15.33
CA LEU A 46 -3.38 -3.58 -16.65
C LEU A 46 -4.00 -4.69 -17.49
N TRP A 47 -5.07 -4.36 -18.19
CA TRP A 47 -5.61 -5.19 -19.27
C TRP A 47 -5.87 -4.30 -20.48
N ASP A 48 -5.16 -4.58 -21.57
CA ASP A 48 -5.02 -3.67 -22.70
C ASP A 48 -4.62 -2.26 -22.23
N ASP A 49 -5.51 -1.29 -22.43
CA ASP A 49 -5.35 0.12 -22.14
C ASP A 49 -6.08 0.57 -20.86
N LYS A 50 -6.54 -0.39 -20.06
CA LYS A 50 -7.39 -0.17 -18.87
C LYS A 50 -6.67 -0.57 -17.59
N VAL A 51 -7.02 0.09 -16.50
CA VAL A 51 -6.51 -0.18 -15.16
C VAL A 51 -7.59 -0.85 -14.32
N LEU A 52 -7.23 -1.91 -13.61
CA LEU A 52 -8.11 -2.56 -12.62
C LEU A 52 -8.12 -1.74 -11.33
N LEU A 53 -9.32 -1.35 -10.87
CA LEU A 53 -9.53 -0.74 -9.56
C LEU A 53 -10.50 -1.58 -8.73
N CYS A 54 -10.31 -1.55 -7.41
CA CYS A 54 -11.14 -2.19 -6.40
C CYS A 54 -11.92 -1.13 -5.62
N ARG A 55 -13.21 -1.31 -5.41
CA ARG A 55 -14.02 -0.44 -4.56
C ARG A 55 -14.09 -1.04 -3.16
N ARG A 56 -13.53 -0.34 -2.17
CA ARG A 56 -13.29 -0.88 -0.81
C ARG A 56 -14.58 -1.24 -0.08
N ALA A 57 -14.65 -2.44 0.49
CA ALA A 57 -15.74 -2.91 1.38
C ALA A 57 -15.42 -2.76 2.87
N ILE A 58 -14.23 -2.27 3.21
CA ILE A 58 -13.76 -2.10 4.60
C ILE A 58 -13.19 -0.70 4.86
N GLU A 59 -13.22 -0.28 6.12
CA GLU A 59 -12.58 0.96 6.56
C GLU A 59 -11.05 0.81 6.66
N PRO A 60 -10.27 1.91 6.56
CA PRO A 60 -10.73 3.27 6.26
C PRO A 60 -11.17 3.42 4.79
N ARG A 61 -11.93 4.47 4.48
CA ARG A 61 -12.32 4.85 3.09
C ARG A 61 -13.25 3.84 2.42
N TYR A 62 -14.20 3.30 3.18
CA TYR A 62 -15.26 2.45 2.64
C TYR A 62 -15.94 3.11 1.42
N GLY A 63 -16.18 2.32 0.36
CA GLY A 63 -16.88 2.75 -0.85
C GLY A 63 -16.06 3.57 -1.84
N LEU A 64 -14.80 3.88 -1.53
CA LEU A 64 -13.87 4.55 -2.44
C LEU A 64 -13.04 3.55 -3.25
N TRP A 65 -12.52 3.99 -4.39
CA TRP A 65 -11.73 3.17 -5.32
C TRP A 65 -10.24 3.20 -4.98
N THR A 66 -9.57 2.07 -5.15
CA THR A 66 -8.14 1.89 -4.90
C THR A 66 -7.51 0.95 -5.91
N LEU A 67 -6.18 0.91 -5.96
CA LEU A 67 -5.46 -0.23 -6.52
C LEU A 67 -5.44 -1.37 -5.50
N PRO A 68 -5.43 -2.64 -5.93
CA PRO A 68 -5.23 -3.77 -5.01
C PRO A 68 -3.88 -3.63 -4.31
N ALA A 69 -3.91 -3.50 -2.98
CA ALA A 69 -2.74 -3.24 -2.18
C ALA A 69 -3.00 -3.43 -0.68
N GLY A 70 -2.11 -4.17 -0.02
CA GLY A 70 -2.18 -4.40 1.41
C GLY A 70 -0.80 -4.61 2.03
N TYR A 71 -0.78 -5.00 3.30
CA TYR A 71 0.48 -5.11 4.05
C TYR A 71 1.34 -6.23 3.47
N MET A 72 2.64 -5.96 3.37
CA MET A 72 3.61 -7.02 3.12
C MET A 72 3.65 -7.95 4.34
N GLU A 73 3.47 -9.24 4.09
CA GLU A 73 3.54 -10.28 5.10
C GLU A 73 4.98 -10.75 5.33
N LEU A 74 5.19 -11.46 6.44
CA LEU A 74 6.48 -12.12 6.68
C LEU A 74 6.67 -13.27 5.70
N PHE A 75 7.92 -13.49 5.30
CA PHE A 75 8.35 -14.61 4.44
C PHE A 75 7.86 -14.56 2.97
N GLU A 76 7.37 -13.40 2.51
CA GLU A 76 7.12 -13.14 1.08
C GLU A 76 8.07 -12.05 0.53
N THR A 77 8.18 -11.95 -0.80
CA THR A 77 8.78 -10.80 -1.49
C THR A 77 7.73 -9.71 -1.75
N MET A 78 8.16 -8.50 -2.12
CA MET A 78 7.22 -7.41 -2.43
C MET A 78 6.34 -7.72 -3.65
N GLU A 79 6.89 -8.42 -4.63
CA GLU A 79 6.17 -8.91 -5.81
C GLU A 79 5.13 -9.96 -5.43
N GLN A 80 5.48 -10.87 -4.50
CA GLN A 80 4.56 -11.88 -3.99
C GLN A 80 3.41 -11.24 -3.22
N GLY A 81 3.70 -10.24 -2.37
CA GLY A 81 2.68 -9.46 -1.67
C GLY A 81 1.75 -8.75 -2.65
N ALA A 82 2.30 -8.04 -3.65
CA ALA A 82 1.48 -7.37 -4.67
C ALA A 82 0.57 -8.34 -5.45
N ALA A 83 1.08 -9.52 -5.82
CA ALA A 83 0.30 -10.55 -6.50
C ALA A 83 -0.74 -11.21 -5.57
N ARG A 84 -0.43 -11.41 -4.29
CA ARG A 84 -1.35 -11.94 -3.27
C ARG A 84 -2.51 -10.97 -3.05
N GLU A 85 -2.23 -9.70 -2.80
CA GLU A 85 -3.25 -8.67 -2.58
C GLU A 85 -4.16 -8.50 -3.81
N THR A 86 -3.59 -8.58 -5.02
CA THR A 86 -4.38 -8.56 -6.26
C THR A 86 -5.34 -9.75 -6.37
N ARG A 87 -4.91 -10.93 -5.91
CA ARG A 87 -5.77 -12.12 -5.85
C ARG A 87 -6.83 -12.00 -4.76
N GLU A 88 -6.46 -11.52 -3.57
CA GLU A 88 -7.35 -11.41 -2.42
C GLU A 88 -8.44 -10.35 -2.64
N GLU A 89 -8.09 -9.18 -3.15
CA GLU A 89 -9.04 -8.08 -3.34
C GLU A 89 -9.84 -8.17 -4.64
N ALA A 90 -9.23 -8.71 -5.71
CA ALA A 90 -9.81 -8.65 -7.05
C ALA A 90 -9.94 -10.01 -7.75
N GLU A 91 -9.74 -11.13 -7.05
CA GLU A 91 -9.78 -12.49 -7.61
C GLU A 91 -8.96 -12.62 -8.91
N ALA A 92 -7.89 -11.83 -9.00
CA ALA A 92 -7.17 -11.56 -10.23
C ALA A 92 -5.75 -12.13 -10.16
N GLU A 93 -5.33 -12.74 -11.27
CA GLU A 93 -3.96 -13.21 -11.45
C GLU A 93 -3.18 -12.20 -12.28
N VAL A 94 -1.97 -11.85 -11.82
CA VAL A 94 -1.12 -10.89 -12.52
C VAL A 94 0.26 -11.44 -12.84
N GLU A 95 0.88 -10.91 -13.88
CA GLU A 95 2.30 -11.02 -14.17
C GLU A 95 2.97 -9.70 -13.79
N ILE A 96 3.83 -9.74 -12.78
CA ILE A 96 4.57 -8.57 -12.30
C ILE A 96 5.67 -8.23 -13.33
N GLU A 97 5.63 -7.01 -13.88
CA GLU A 97 6.63 -6.59 -14.87
C GLU A 97 7.79 -5.83 -14.22
N GLN A 98 7.49 -4.81 -13.42
CA GLN A 98 8.51 -3.97 -12.79
C GLN A 98 7.98 -3.19 -11.59
N LEU A 99 8.89 -2.83 -10.67
CA LEU A 99 8.63 -1.79 -9.69
C LEU A 99 8.30 -0.49 -10.42
N TYR A 100 7.18 0.14 -10.07
CA TYR A 100 6.71 1.33 -10.77
C TYR A 100 6.68 2.57 -9.90
N CYS A 101 6.06 2.49 -8.72
CA CYS A 101 5.98 3.63 -7.80
C CYS A 101 6.39 3.19 -6.39
N MET A 102 7.22 4.00 -5.74
CA MET A 102 7.55 3.87 -4.33
C MET A 102 7.28 5.19 -3.61
N TYR A 103 6.46 5.15 -2.56
CA TYR A 103 6.09 6.35 -1.81
C TYR A 103 6.45 6.23 -0.34
N ASN A 104 7.19 7.22 0.15
CA ASN A 104 7.37 7.42 1.58
C ASN A 104 6.15 8.14 2.14
N ILE A 105 5.53 7.62 3.20
CA ILE A 105 4.46 8.29 3.94
C ILE A 105 4.86 8.40 5.42
N PRO A 106 5.82 9.28 5.77
CA PRO A 106 6.43 9.32 7.10
C PRO A 106 5.43 9.59 8.22
N ARG A 107 4.38 10.36 7.93
CA ARG A 107 3.36 10.76 8.92
C ARG A 107 2.62 9.56 9.53
N ILE A 108 2.42 8.49 8.76
CA ILE A 108 1.76 7.26 9.22
C ILE A 108 2.72 6.07 9.28
N GLY A 109 4.02 6.31 9.09
CA GLY A 109 5.05 5.27 9.14
C GLY A 109 4.83 4.17 8.09
N GLN A 110 4.47 4.53 6.86
CA GLN A 110 4.27 3.56 5.78
C GLN A 110 5.15 3.84 4.57
N ILE A 111 5.47 2.77 3.84
CA ILE A 111 6.10 2.80 2.53
C ILE A 111 5.19 2.04 1.57
N TYR A 112 4.73 2.68 0.50
CA TYR A 112 3.98 2.00 -0.56
C TYR A 112 4.94 1.58 -1.65
N VAL A 113 4.80 0.34 -2.13
CA VAL A 113 5.56 -0.26 -3.22
C VAL A 113 4.55 -0.82 -4.21
N LEU A 114 4.40 -0.15 -5.35
CA LEU A 114 3.41 -0.47 -6.36
C LEU A 114 4.11 -0.93 -7.64
N PHE A 115 3.72 -2.10 -8.11
CA PHE A 115 4.25 -2.72 -9.33
C PHE A 115 3.35 -2.45 -10.52
N LYS A 116 3.94 -2.18 -11.68
CA LYS A 116 3.22 -2.29 -12.96
C LYS A 116 3.12 -3.78 -13.29
N ALA A 117 1.91 -4.23 -13.58
CA ALA A 117 1.64 -5.64 -13.81
C ALA A 117 0.58 -5.84 -14.91
N LEU A 118 0.61 -7.00 -15.55
CA LEU A 118 -0.37 -7.39 -16.56
C LEU A 118 -1.36 -8.38 -15.98
N LEU A 119 -2.65 -8.11 -16.17
CA LEU A 119 -3.72 -9.02 -15.81
C LEU A 119 -3.69 -10.25 -16.72
N LYS A 120 -3.78 -11.45 -16.14
CA LYS A 120 -3.83 -12.69 -16.92
C LYS A 120 -5.24 -12.92 -17.43
N GLN A 121 -5.35 -13.11 -18.76
CA GLN A 121 -6.60 -13.50 -19.44
C GLN A 121 -7.79 -12.54 -19.24
N GLY A 122 -7.57 -11.32 -18.75
CA GLY A 122 -8.63 -10.35 -18.48
C GLY A 122 -9.59 -10.78 -17.36
N GLN A 123 -9.22 -11.77 -16.54
CA GLN A 123 -10.08 -12.31 -15.50
C GLN A 123 -9.86 -11.58 -14.17
N PHE A 124 -10.97 -11.16 -13.57
CA PHE A 124 -11.02 -10.55 -12.24
C PHE A 124 -12.43 -10.73 -11.67
N GLY A 125 -12.54 -10.56 -10.36
CA GLY A 125 -13.77 -10.58 -9.58
C GLY A 125 -13.67 -9.60 -8.41
N ALA A 126 -14.61 -9.69 -7.47
CA ALA A 126 -14.59 -8.88 -6.25
C ALA A 126 -14.38 -9.83 -5.07
N GLY A 127 -13.21 -9.73 -4.43
CA GLY A 127 -12.91 -10.50 -3.22
C GLY A 127 -13.66 -9.96 -2.00
N GLU A 128 -13.47 -10.59 -0.84
CA GLU A 128 -14.24 -10.25 0.39
C GLU A 128 -14.06 -8.79 0.84
N GLU A 129 -12.92 -8.18 0.52
CA GLU A 129 -12.59 -6.79 0.88
C GLU A 129 -13.04 -5.76 -0.18
N SER A 130 -13.67 -6.21 -1.27
CA SER A 130 -14.11 -5.38 -2.39
C SER A 130 -15.62 -5.47 -2.60
N ILE A 131 -16.29 -4.31 -2.70
CA ILE A 131 -17.70 -4.21 -3.11
C ILE A 131 -17.83 -4.61 -4.58
N GLU A 132 -16.93 -4.10 -5.40
CA GLU A 132 -16.85 -4.35 -6.83
C GLU A 132 -15.43 -4.07 -7.33
N CYS A 133 -15.04 -4.75 -8.41
CA CYS A 133 -13.83 -4.44 -9.16
C CYS A 133 -14.20 -4.14 -10.61
N ARG A 134 -13.48 -3.22 -11.24
CA ARG A 134 -13.75 -2.82 -12.62
C ARG A 134 -12.47 -2.35 -13.33
N LEU A 135 -12.43 -2.58 -14.64
CA LEU A 135 -11.44 -1.98 -15.54
C LEU A 135 -11.89 -0.59 -16.00
N PHE A 136 -10.99 0.38 -15.88
CA PHE A 136 -11.22 1.78 -16.24
C PHE A 136 -10.26 2.25 -17.31
N GLU A 137 -10.79 2.91 -18.35
CA GLU A 137 -10.00 3.76 -19.23
C GLU A 137 -9.64 5.09 -18.54
N GLU A 138 -8.63 5.80 -19.04
CA GLU A 138 -8.14 7.07 -18.45
C GLU A 138 -9.27 8.09 -18.20
N HIS A 139 -10.21 8.20 -19.14
CA HIS A 139 -11.33 9.15 -19.06
C HIS A 139 -12.45 8.69 -18.13
N GLU A 140 -12.46 7.42 -17.72
CA GLU A 140 -13.46 6.84 -16.81
C GLU A 140 -12.99 6.88 -15.35
N ILE A 141 -11.72 7.19 -15.08
CA ILE A 141 -11.15 7.16 -13.73
C ILE A 141 -11.95 8.08 -12.79
N PRO A 142 -12.49 7.55 -11.67
CA PRO A 142 -13.29 8.33 -10.74
C PRO A 142 -12.38 9.11 -9.77
N TRP A 143 -11.64 10.10 -10.29
CA TRP A 143 -10.59 10.83 -9.56
C TRP A 143 -11.01 11.38 -8.18
N LYS A 144 -12.26 11.80 -8.03
CA LYS A 144 -12.79 12.34 -6.76
C LYS A 144 -13.16 11.27 -5.74
N GLU A 145 -13.27 10.02 -6.17
CA GLU A 145 -13.66 8.86 -5.37
C GLU A 145 -12.49 7.90 -5.15
N LEU A 146 -11.26 8.33 -5.43
CA LEU A 146 -10.06 7.56 -5.09
C LEU A 146 -9.78 7.65 -3.58
N ALA A 147 -9.46 6.51 -2.98
CA ALA A 147 -9.30 6.36 -1.54
C ALA A 147 -8.04 7.07 -1.00
N PHE A 148 -6.93 6.99 -1.74
CA PHE A 148 -5.61 7.39 -1.25
C PHE A 148 -4.83 8.22 -2.28
N PRO A 149 -4.03 9.21 -1.86
CA PRO A 149 -3.16 9.98 -2.75
C PRO A 149 -2.13 9.15 -3.51
N SER A 150 -1.66 8.05 -2.92
CA SER A 150 -0.73 7.11 -3.59
C SER A 150 -1.35 6.55 -4.86
N VAL A 151 -2.63 6.16 -4.81
CA VAL A 151 -3.39 5.65 -5.95
C VAL A 151 -3.55 6.74 -7.01
N GLU A 152 -4.00 7.94 -6.62
CA GLU A 152 -4.14 9.06 -7.54
C GLU A 152 -2.81 9.38 -8.25
N GLN A 153 -1.73 9.46 -7.49
CA GLN A 153 -0.41 9.80 -8.02
C GLN A 153 0.12 8.70 -8.95
N THR A 154 -0.05 7.42 -8.61
CA THR A 154 0.34 6.30 -9.48
C THR A 154 -0.40 6.33 -10.81
N LEU A 155 -1.72 6.57 -10.79
CA LEU A 155 -2.52 6.70 -12.02
C LEU A 155 -2.04 7.89 -12.86
N ARG A 156 -1.75 9.04 -12.24
CA ARG A 156 -1.22 10.22 -12.94
C ARG A 156 0.11 9.94 -13.62
N HIS A 157 1.05 9.29 -12.93
CA HIS A 157 2.30 8.86 -13.54
C HIS A 157 2.04 7.92 -14.72
N TYR A 158 1.20 6.89 -14.52
CA TYR A 158 0.93 5.88 -15.55
C TYR A 158 0.41 6.50 -16.84
N PHE A 159 -0.61 7.35 -16.75
CA PHE A 159 -1.18 7.97 -17.94
C PHE A 159 -0.26 9.01 -18.59
N ALA A 160 0.65 9.63 -17.83
CA ALA A 160 1.69 10.48 -18.40
C ALA A 160 2.76 9.66 -19.15
N ASP A 161 3.28 8.63 -18.50
CA ASP A 161 4.33 7.74 -19.01
C ASP A 161 3.88 6.92 -20.22
N ARG A 162 2.61 6.50 -20.23
CA ARG A 162 2.01 5.75 -21.34
C ARG A 162 2.06 6.53 -22.66
N LYS A 163 2.05 7.87 -22.64
CA LYS A 163 2.14 8.71 -23.85
C LYS A 163 3.49 8.58 -24.56
N SER A 164 4.56 8.30 -23.80
CA SER A 164 5.91 8.07 -24.34
C SER A 164 6.25 6.58 -24.46
N GLY A 165 5.48 5.71 -23.82
CA GLY A 165 5.76 4.27 -23.72
C GLY A 165 6.94 3.94 -22.81
N GLN A 166 7.40 4.92 -22.01
CA GLN A 166 8.50 4.75 -21.07
C GLN A 166 7.95 4.81 -19.65
N PHE A 167 8.22 3.77 -18.87
CA PHE A 167 7.66 3.61 -17.53
C PHE A 167 8.81 3.59 -16.49
N PRO A 168 9.46 4.72 -16.21
CA PRO A 168 10.50 4.79 -15.18
C PRO A 168 9.93 4.51 -13.79
N ALA A 169 10.79 4.08 -12.86
CA ALA A 169 10.40 4.00 -11.46
C ALA A 169 10.28 5.41 -10.85
N HIS A 170 9.17 5.68 -10.17
CA HIS A 170 8.91 6.93 -9.46
C HIS A 170 9.14 6.74 -7.95
N LEU A 171 9.89 7.64 -7.33
CA LEU A 171 10.12 7.67 -5.89
C LEU A 171 9.77 9.05 -5.34
N GLU A 172 8.74 9.11 -4.50
CA GLU A 172 8.26 10.37 -3.93
C GLU A 172 7.93 10.27 -2.44
N THR A 173 7.70 11.41 -1.80
CA THR A 173 7.18 11.48 -0.42
C THR A 173 5.80 12.11 -0.44
N LEU A 174 4.80 11.41 0.08
CA LEU A 174 3.42 11.86 0.14
C LEU A 174 3.08 12.27 1.60
N GLY A 175 2.29 13.34 1.76
CA GLY A 175 1.94 13.82 3.10
C GLY A 175 1.24 15.17 3.18
N THR A 176 0.56 15.61 2.12
CA THR A 176 -0.15 16.91 2.12
C THR A 176 -1.59 16.82 2.65
N ARG A 177 -2.19 15.62 2.74
CA ARG A 177 -3.51 15.44 3.37
C ARG A 177 -3.39 15.32 4.89
N LEU A 178 -4.19 16.11 5.59
CA LEU A 178 -4.20 16.18 7.06
C LEU A 178 -4.89 14.99 7.74
N ASP A 179 -5.47 14.05 6.99
CA ASP A 179 -6.15 12.89 7.56
C ASP A 179 -5.22 11.69 7.76
N HIS A 180 -5.56 10.79 8.68
CA HIS A 180 -4.73 9.64 9.09
C HIS A 180 -4.60 8.54 8.03
N THR A 181 -5.11 8.75 6.81
CA THR A 181 -5.09 7.76 5.73
C THR A 181 -4.01 8.00 4.68
N GLY A 182 -3.28 9.12 4.80
CA GLY A 182 -2.24 9.52 3.84
C GLY A 182 -2.73 10.60 2.89
#